data_AF-A0A4R4P1X5-F1
#
_entry.id   AF-A0A4R4P1X5-F1
#
_cell.length_a   1.000
_cell.length_b   1.000
_cell.length_c   1.000
_cell.angle_alpha   90.00
_cell.angle_beta   90.00
_cell.angle_gamma   90.00
#
_symmetry.space_group_name_H-M   'P 1'
#
loop_
_entity.id
_entity.type
_entity.pdbx_description
1 polymer ?
#
loop_
_entity_poly.entity_id
_entity_poly.type
_entity_poly.pdbx_seq_one_letter_code
_entity_poly.pdbx_strand_id
1 'polypeptide(L)'
;MIGFLIADNDAKSATPTPSPTQSASIGPPSTPAPTSAPTPAPTSAPTLVSTPPPKPPVSTVPVATPYKVPKGFLGTWRGPIDQDGSKDYSVIVTISSGIIGDSLGTVEYPELQCGGIWRLESGTTNSIRVTELIDTGSGCIDTVPITLILQDSQLRYYIDSPKVRGTLQRS
;
A
#
# COMPACT_ATOMS: atom_id res chain seq x y z
N MET A 1 -19.95 -35.51 55.44
CA MET A 1 -19.31 -35.96 54.19
C MET A 1 -18.10 -35.06 53.99
N ILE A 2 -16.87 -35.40 54.40
CA ILE A 2 -15.91 -36.40 53.87
C ILE A 2 -15.61 -36.23 52.37
N GLY A 3 -14.32 -36.01 52.02
CA GLY A 3 -13.68 -36.25 50.71
C GLY A 3 -13.46 -35.00 49.84
N PHE A 4 -12.31 -34.29 49.82
CA PHE A 4 -11.00 -34.62 49.22
C PHE A 4 -11.06 -35.03 47.73
N LEU A 5 -10.46 -34.23 46.83
CA LEU A 5 -9.22 -34.57 46.10
C LEU A 5 -8.84 -33.48 45.07
N ILE A 6 -7.55 -33.13 45.09
CA ILE A 6 -6.79 -32.36 44.11
C ILE A 6 -6.60 -33.23 42.85
N ALA A 7 -6.67 -32.63 41.66
CA ALA A 7 -6.07 -33.20 40.46
C ALA A 7 -5.26 -32.11 39.74
N ASP A 8 -3.98 -32.11 40.09
CA ASP A 8 -2.86 -31.55 39.36
C ASP A 8 -2.80 -32.21 37.97
N ASN A 9 -2.61 -31.43 36.91
CA ASN A 9 -2.40 -31.96 35.56
C ASN A 9 -1.07 -31.45 35.01
N ASP A 10 0.01 -31.84 35.69
CA ASP A 10 1.34 -31.93 35.08
C ASP A 10 1.39 -33.15 34.16
N ALA A 11 1.52 -32.90 32.87
CA ALA A 11 2.00 -33.90 31.94
C ALA A 11 2.90 -33.24 30.88
N LYS A 12 4.19 -33.28 31.21
CA LYS A 12 5.21 -33.91 30.35
C LYS A 12 5.84 -33.04 29.25
N SER A 13 6.81 -32.27 29.70
CA SER A 13 8.18 -32.18 29.17
C SER A 13 8.49 -33.05 27.94
N ALA A 14 8.75 -32.39 26.80
CA ALA A 14 9.46 -32.96 25.66
C ALA A 14 10.81 -32.23 25.52
N THR A 15 11.87 -32.99 25.77
CA THR A 15 13.30 -32.67 25.71
C THR A 15 13.76 -32.09 24.37
N PRO A 16 14.66 -31.09 24.35
CA PRO A 16 15.46 -30.78 23.17
C PRO A 16 16.58 -31.83 23.01
N THR A 17 16.67 -32.46 21.84
CA THR A 17 17.81 -33.31 21.47
C THR A 17 19.02 -32.43 21.10
N PRO A 18 20.21 -32.65 21.68
CA PRO A 18 21.46 -32.05 21.22
C PRO A 18 22.35 -33.03 20.43
N SER A 19 23.15 -32.51 19.47
CA SER A 19 24.53 -32.92 19.05
C SER A 19 24.73 -32.96 17.53
N PRO A 20 25.99 -32.92 16.98
CA PRO A 20 27.28 -32.55 17.57
C PRO A 20 28.08 -31.47 16.78
N THR A 21 29.14 -30.99 17.44
CA THR A 21 30.23 -30.08 17.04
C THR A 21 31.16 -30.60 15.93
N GLN A 22 31.81 -29.67 15.20
CA GLN A 22 33.25 -29.60 14.79
C GLN A 22 33.42 -29.17 13.31
N SER A 23 34.47 -28.49 12.84
CA SER A 23 35.52 -27.61 13.38
C SER A 23 36.38 -27.20 12.17
N ALA A 24 36.78 -25.93 12.11
CA ALA A 24 37.95 -25.34 11.44
C ALA A 24 38.25 -25.59 9.93
N SER A 25 38.49 -24.51 9.18
CA SER A 25 39.78 -24.33 8.50
C SER A 25 40.02 -22.85 8.16
N ILE A 26 40.99 -22.27 8.86
CA ILE A 26 41.62 -20.99 8.55
C ILE A 26 42.71 -21.30 7.52
N GLY A 27 42.60 -20.72 6.32
CA GLY A 27 43.63 -20.74 5.28
C GLY A 27 44.42 -19.42 5.23
N PRO A 28 45.72 -19.45 4.87
CA PRO A 28 46.73 -18.45 5.24
C PRO A 28 46.67 -17.13 4.44
N PRO A 29 47.29 -16.04 4.96
CA PRO A 29 47.51 -14.82 4.19
C PRO A 29 48.81 -14.88 3.36
N SER A 30 48.81 -14.08 2.30
CA SER A 30 49.98 -13.50 1.60
C SER A 30 50.68 -14.32 0.52
N THR A 31 50.64 -13.79 -0.71
CA THR A 31 51.73 -13.93 -1.70
C THR A 31 52.08 -12.52 -2.18
N PRO A 32 53.32 -12.04 -1.99
CA PRO A 32 53.82 -10.84 -2.66
C PRO A 32 54.63 -11.23 -3.91
N ALA A 33 54.38 -10.57 -5.04
CA ALA A 33 55.31 -10.35 -6.16
C ALA A 33 54.61 -9.64 -7.32
N PRO A 34 55.32 -9.02 -8.29
CA PRO A 34 56.56 -8.25 -8.19
C PRO A 34 56.38 -6.80 -8.71
N THR A 35 57.27 -5.92 -8.27
CA THR A 35 57.52 -4.59 -8.84
C THR A 35 57.70 -4.67 -10.35
N SER A 36 56.83 -4.00 -11.11
CA SER A 36 57.05 -3.76 -12.54
C SER A 36 57.59 -2.34 -12.76
N ALA A 37 58.69 -2.31 -13.51
CA ALA A 37 59.56 -1.21 -13.90
C ALA A 37 58.85 0.05 -14.44
N PRO A 38 59.55 1.21 -14.48
CA PRO A 38 59.00 2.45 -15.04
C PRO A 38 58.62 2.28 -16.52
N THR A 39 57.34 2.49 -16.80
CA THR A 39 56.80 2.66 -18.15
C THR A 39 57.40 3.91 -18.80
N PRO A 40 57.81 3.85 -20.09
CA PRO A 40 58.38 5.01 -20.80
C PRO A 40 57.35 6.15 -20.93
N ALA A 41 57.87 7.37 -20.91
CA ALA A 41 57.10 8.60 -21.08
C ALA A 41 56.34 8.62 -22.41
N PRO A 42 55.05 9.01 -22.43
CA PRO A 42 54.34 9.22 -23.68
C PRO A 42 54.87 10.49 -24.37
N THR A 43 55.38 10.29 -25.58
CA THR A 43 55.57 11.31 -26.61
C THR A 43 54.34 12.21 -26.70
N SER A 44 54.52 13.51 -26.55
CA SER A 44 53.47 14.52 -26.63
C SER A 44 52.77 14.47 -28.00
N ALA A 45 51.50 14.09 -28.01
CA ALA A 45 50.62 14.24 -29.16
C ALA A 45 50.21 15.72 -29.32
N PRO A 46 49.96 16.21 -30.55
CA PRO A 46 49.46 17.57 -30.76
C PRO A 46 48.08 17.75 -30.12
N THR A 47 47.91 18.82 -29.34
CA THR A 47 46.64 19.21 -28.72
C THR A 47 45.65 19.63 -29.80
N LEU A 48 44.71 18.75 -30.15
CA LEU A 48 43.54 19.13 -30.92
C LEU A 48 42.65 20.03 -30.05
N VAL A 49 42.41 21.24 -30.52
CA VAL A 49 41.49 22.19 -29.89
C VAL A 49 40.06 21.68 -30.12
N SER A 50 39.55 20.91 -29.17
CA SER A 50 38.18 20.41 -29.18
C SER A 50 37.23 21.53 -28.76
N THR A 51 36.53 22.14 -29.71
CA THR A 51 35.37 22.99 -29.45
C THR A 51 34.32 22.19 -28.67
N PRO A 52 33.75 22.70 -27.57
CA PRO A 52 32.69 21.98 -26.85
C PRO A 52 31.50 21.76 -27.79
N PRO A 53 30.91 20.55 -27.83
CA PRO A 53 29.72 20.29 -28.63
C PRO A 53 28.58 21.23 -28.16
N PRO A 54 27.70 21.67 -29.07
CA PRO A 54 26.54 22.45 -28.68
C PRO A 54 25.73 21.66 -27.64
N LYS A 55 25.43 22.31 -26.50
CA LYS A 55 24.57 21.76 -25.45
C LYS A 55 23.29 21.23 -26.10
N PRO A 56 22.91 19.95 -25.90
CA PRO A 56 21.67 19.44 -26.45
C PRO A 56 20.50 20.33 -25.97
N PRO A 57 19.51 20.61 -26.83
CA PRO A 57 18.34 21.37 -26.41
C PRO A 57 17.73 20.68 -25.19
N VAL A 58 17.51 21.45 -24.12
CA VAL A 58 16.84 20.96 -22.92
C VAL A 58 15.43 20.58 -23.36
N SER A 59 15.17 19.28 -23.47
CA SER A 59 13.85 18.75 -23.78
C SER A 59 12.93 19.09 -22.60
N THR A 60 12.02 20.03 -22.79
CA THR A 60 10.98 20.37 -21.81
C THR A 60 9.99 19.23 -21.75
N VAL A 61 10.25 18.24 -20.88
CA VAL A 61 9.27 17.20 -20.59
C VAL A 61 8.07 17.89 -19.91
N PRO A 62 6.85 17.78 -20.46
CA PRO A 62 5.68 18.34 -19.79
C PRO A 62 5.50 17.66 -18.44
N VAL A 63 5.45 18.45 -17.37
CA VAL A 63 5.11 17.96 -16.03
C VAL A 63 3.65 17.49 -16.10
N ALA A 64 3.42 16.20 -15.85
CA ALA A 64 2.07 15.65 -15.79
C ALA A 64 1.29 16.35 -14.68
N THR A 65 0.10 16.88 -15.00
CA THR A 65 -0.81 17.40 -13.98
C THR A 65 -1.29 16.24 -13.11
N PRO A 66 -1.22 16.37 -11.77
CA PRO A 66 -1.71 15.33 -10.87
C PRO A 66 -3.22 15.16 -11.06
N TYR A 67 -3.69 13.92 -11.02
CA TYR A 67 -5.11 13.63 -11.04
C TYR A 67 -5.79 14.27 -9.81
N LYS A 68 -6.91 14.93 -10.05
CA LYS A 68 -7.76 15.54 -9.03
C LYS A 68 -9.17 14.97 -9.12
N VAL A 69 -9.79 14.75 -7.96
CA VAL A 69 -11.17 14.25 -7.89
C VAL A 69 -12.15 15.18 -8.62
N PRO A 70 -12.94 14.64 -9.58
CA PRO A 70 -13.96 15.41 -10.29
C PRO A 70 -15.04 15.93 -9.36
N LYS A 71 -15.55 17.14 -9.65
CA LYS A 71 -16.59 17.81 -8.83
C LYS A 71 -17.84 16.94 -8.63
N GLY A 72 -18.16 16.08 -9.59
CA GLY A 72 -19.32 15.19 -9.53
C GLY A 72 -19.28 14.18 -8.39
N PHE A 73 -18.10 13.87 -7.82
CA PHE A 73 -17.95 12.98 -6.66
C PHE A 73 -18.11 13.70 -5.33
N LEU A 74 -17.85 15.00 -5.27
CA LEU A 74 -17.77 15.76 -4.02
C LEU A 74 -19.12 15.82 -3.31
N GLY A 75 -19.14 15.87 -1.98
CA GLY A 75 -20.35 15.95 -1.15
C GLY A 75 -20.68 14.64 -0.46
N THR A 76 -21.86 14.58 0.14
CA THR A 76 -22.31 13.43 0.93
C THR A 76 -23.17 12.49 0.09
N TRP A 77 -22.90 11.20 0.22
CA TRP A 77 -23.63 10.12 -0.44
C TRP A 77 -24.10 9.10 0.59
N ARG A 78 -25.31 8.58 0.39
CA ARG A 78 -25.92 7.60 1.28
C ARG A 78 -26.70 6.55 0.51
N GLY A 79 -26.60 5.30 0.93
CA GLY A 79 -27.41 4.24 0.34
C GLY A 79 -27.17 2.88 0.98
N PRO A 80 -28.03 1.91 0.66
CA PRO A 80 -27.85 0.53 1.11
C PRO A 80 -26.71 -0.15 0.35
N ILE A 81 -26.06 -1.07 1.05
CA ILE A 81 -25.04 -1.97 0.57
C ILE A 81 -25.55 -3.40 0.73
N ASP A 82 -25.45 -4.17 -0.35
CA ASP A 82 -25.64 -5.61 -0.41
C ASP A 82 -24.26 -6.28 -0.31
N GLN A 83 -24.08 -7.13 0.69
CA GLN A 83 -22.91 -7.96 0.89
C GLN A 83 -23.33 -9.42 0.89
N ASP A 84 -22.73 -10.22 0.02
CA ASP A 84 -23.10 -11.62 -0.12
C ASP A 84 -22.95 -12.38 1.20
N GLY A 85 -23.98 -13.16 1.56
CA GLY A 85 -24.05 -13.89 2.82
C GLY A 85 -24.24 -13.04 4.08
N SER A 86 -24.53 -11.74 3.95
CA SER A 86 -24.76 -10.82 5.08
C SER A 86 -26.10 -10.09 4.94
N LYS A 87 -26.56 -9.44 6.03
CA LYS A 87 -27.69 -8.51 5.94
C LYS A 87 -27.23 -7.20 5.32
N ASP A 88 -28.12 -6.57 4.55
CA ASP A 88 -27.89 -5.22 4.04
C ASP A 88 -27.65 -4.22 5.18
N TYR A 89 -26.74 -3.28 4.94
CA TYR A 89 -26.44 -2.16 5.84
C TYR A 89 -26.23 -0.88 5.04
N SER A 90 -26.26 0.26 5.71
CA SER A 90 -26.11 1.57 5.07
C SER A 90 -24.65 1.98 5.02
N VAL A 91 -24.28 2.67 3.94
CA VAL A 91 -23.07 3.49 3.87
C VAL A 91 -23.45 4.95 3.83
N ILE A 92 -22.73 5.75 4.62
CA ILE A 92 -22.74 7.21 4.54
C ILE A 92 -21.30 7.65 4.29
N VAL A 93 -21.05 8.35 3.19
CA VAL A 93 -19.70 8.84 2.85
C VAL A 93 -19.77 10.33 2.56
N THR A 94 -18.79 11.10 3.06
CA THR A 94 -18.56 12.48 2.64
C THR A 94 -17.25 12.58 1.89
N ILE A 95 -17.33 12.90 0.59
CA ILE A 95 -16.19 13.01 -0.33
C ILE A 95 -15.79 14.48 -0.48
N SER A 96 -14.53 14.77 -0.18
CA SER A 96 -13.89 16.07 -0.34
C SER A 96 -12.98 16.11 -1.57
N SER A 97 -12.43 17.28 -1.90
CA SER A 97 -11.46 17.38 -2.99
C SER A 97 -10.10 16.84 -2.55
N GLY A 98 -9.41 16.13 -3.43
CA GLY A 98 -8.04 15.68 -3.20
C GLY A 98 -7.36 15.26 -4.50
N ILE A 99 -6.05 15.03 -4.42
CA ILE A 99 -5.24 14.38 -5.44
C ILE A 99 -4.88 12.95 -5.01
N ILE A 100 -4.26 12.18 -5.91
CA ILE A 100 -3.84 10.81 -5.59
C ILE A 100 -2.92 10.82 -4.38
N GLY A 101 -3.21 9.95 -3.41
CA GLY A 101 -2.48 9.82 -2.15
C GLY A 101 -3.11 10.60 -0.98
N ASP A 102 -4.02 11.54 -1.23
CA ASP A 102 -4.69 12.32 -0.18
C ASP A 102 -5.77 11.50 0.53
N SER A 103 -6.11 11.93 1.75
CA SER A 103 -7.37 11.56 2.39
C SER A 103 -8.51 12.26 1.65
N LEU A 104 -9.35 11.46 1.02
CA LEU A 104 -10.44 11.90 0.16
C LEU A 104 -11.70 12.22 0.96
N GLY A 105 -11.95 11.54 2.07
CA GLY A 105 -13.23 11.67 2.76
C GLY A 105 -13.36 10.74 3.95
N THR A 106 -14.52 10.82 4.60
CA THR A 106 -14.92 9.96 5.72
C THR A 106 -16.05 9.03 5.30
N VAL A 107 -16.13 7.88 5.96
CA VAL A 107 -17.15 6.86 5.75
C VAL A 107 -17.68 6.37 7.09
N GLU A 108 -18.97 6.09 7.14
CA GLU A 108 -19.67 5.54 8.29
C GLU A 108 -20.57 4.38 7.87
N TYR A 109 -20.58 3.33 8.69
CA TYR A 109 -21.43 2.16 8.59
C TYR A 109 -22.27 2.06 9.88
N PRO A 110 -23.40 2.80 9.99
CA PRO A 110 -24.10 3.00 11.27
C PRO A 110 -24.55 1.71 11.95
N GLU A 111 -25.02 0.74 11.17
CA GLU A 111 -25.52 -0.56 11.65
C GLU A 111 -24.39 -1.44 12.22
N LEU A 112 -23.16 -1.23 11.73
CA LEU A 112 -21.96 -1.95 12.16
C LEU A 112 -21.18 -1.20 13.22
N GLN A 113 -21.51 0.08 13.47
CA GLN A 113 -20.74 0.98 14.33
C GLN A 113 -19.27 1.09 13.89
N CYS A 114 -19.02 0.94 12.58
CA CYS A 114 -17.70 1.10 11.97
C CYS A 114 -17.60 2.48 11.29
N GLY A 115 -16.41 3.06 11.26
CA GLY A 115 -16.14 4.31 10.57
C GLY A 115 -14.67 4.46 10.22
N GLY A 116 -14.37 5.31 9.25
CA GLY A 116 -13.00 5.49 8.80
C GLY A 116 -12.82 6.59 7.77
N ILE A 117 -11.67 6.53 7.10
CA ILE A 117 -11.27 7.44 6.04
C ILE A 117 -11.04 6.71 4.73
N TRP A 118 -11.25 7.39 3.62
CA TRP A 118 -10.90 6.90 2.29
C TRP A 118 -9.69 7.64 1.76
N ARG A 119 -8.69 6.90 1.27
CA ARG A 119 -7.52 7.46 0.60
C ARG A 119 -7.65 7.28 -0.90
N LEU A 120 -7.43 8.34 -1.69
CA LEU A 120 -7.51 8.26 -3.14
C LEU A 120 -6.28 7.53 -3.71
N GLU A 121 -6.51 6.50 -4.54
CA GLU A 121 -5.43 5.75 -5.17
C GLU A 121 -5.29 6.06 -6.65
N SER A 122 -6.42 6.17 -7.35
CA SER A 122 -6.45 6.45 -8.77
C SER A 122 -7.84 6.91 -9.18
N GLY A 123 -7.96 7.44 -10.40
CA GLY A 123 -9.27 7.74 -10.95
C GLY A 123 -9.26 8.26 -12.37
N THR A 124 -10.47 8.39 -12.90
CA THR A 124 -10.82 8.96 -14.19
C THR A 124 -11.90 10.04 -13.97
N THR A 125 -12.59 10.46 -15.03
CA THR A 125 -13.69 11.43 -14.89
C THR A 125 -14.92 10.84 -14.19
N ASN A 126 -15.13 9.52 -14.29
CA ASN A 126 -16.36 8.85 -13.84
C ASN A 126 -16.13 7.64 -12.95
N SER A 127 -14.87 7.26 -12.68
CA SER A 127 -14.52 6.17 -11.77
C SER A 127 -13.36 6.60 -10.88
N ILE A 128 -13.44 6.34 -9.58
CA ILE A 128 -12.31 6.50 -8.66
C ILE A 128 -12.12 5.23 -7.86
N ARG A 129 -10.85 4.92 -7.56
CA ARG A 129 -10.47 3.85 -6.65
C ARG A 129 -9.92 4.47 -5.38
N VAL A 130 -10.43 4.00 -4.25
CA VAL A 130 -10.00 4.41 -2.93
C VAL A 130 -9.62 3.19 -2.11
N THR A 131 -8.74 3.39 -1.14
CA THR A 131 -8.53 2.43 -0.06
C THR A 131 -9.18 2.99 1.20
N GLU A 132 -10.09 2.21 1.75
CA GLU A 132 -10.67 2.44 3.06
C GLU A 132 -9.68 2.07 4.16
N LEU A 133 -9.68 2.89 5.21
CA LEU A 133 -8.94 2.66 6.45
C LEU A 133 -9.94 2.87 7.59
N ILE A 134 -10.42 1.79 8.19
CA ILE A 134 -11.31 1.85 9.36
C ILE A 134 -10.50 2.22 10.59
N ASP A 135 -10.96 3.24 11.31
CA ASP A 135 -10.32 3.74 12.54
C ASP A 135 -11.26 3.73 13.76
N THR A 136 -12.53 3.41 13.53
CA THR A 136 -13.60 3.41 14.52
C THR A 136 -14.40 2.10 14.44
N GLY A 137 -14.74 1.52 15.59
CA GLY A 137 -15.52 0.27 15.69
C GLY A 137 -14.65 -0.95 16.02
N SER A 138 -15.29 -2.12 16.15
CA SER A 138 -14.60 -3.40 16.41
C SER A 138 -15.21 -4.52 15.57
N GLY A 139 -14.37 -5.41 15.01
CA GLY A 139 -14.83 -6.51 14.15
C GLY A 139 -15.07 -6.12 12.69
N CYS A 140 -14.64 -4.91 12.31
CA CYS A 140 -14.66 -4.40 10.94
C CYS A 140 -13.44 -4.92 10.16
N ILE A 141 -13.47 -4.83 8.83
CA ILE A 141 -12.28 -5.08 8.00
C ILE A 141 -11.52 -3.76 7.88
N ASP A 142 -10.29 -3.72 8.38
CA ASP A 142 -9.56 -2.46 8.56
C ASP A 142 -9.14 -1.78 7.25
N THR A 143 -8.88 -2.56 6.21
CA THR A 143 -8.37 -2.03 4.94
C THR A 143 -9.03 -2.72 3.76
N VAL A 144 -9.78 -1.95 2.97
CA VAL A 144 -10.55 -2.48 1.84
C VAL A 144 -10.41 -1.57 0.62
N PRO A 145 -10.02 -2.09 -0.55
CA PRO A 145 -10.10 -1.32 -1.79
C PRO A 145 -11.54 -1.22 -2.28
N ILE A 146 -11.98 -0.01 -2.58
CA ILE A 146 -13.34 0.30 -3.03
C ILE A 146 -13.24 0.99 -4.39
N THR A 147 -14.11 0.59 -5.31
CA THR A 147 -14.32 1.27 -6.59
C THR A 147 -15.64 2.03 -6.56
N LEU A 148 -15.60 3.30 -6.94
CA LEU A 148 -16.75 4.20 -7.01
C LEU A 148 -16.94 4.65 -8.45
N ILE A 149 -18.15 4.45 -8.99
CA ILE A 149 -18.49 4.85 -10.36
C ILE A 149 -19.63 5.86 -10.30
N LEU A 150 -19.39 7.07 -10.81
CA LEU A 150 -20.41 8.10 -10.94
C LEU A 150 -21.22 7.85 -12.22
N GLN A 151 -22.50 7.56 -12.08
CA GLN A 151 -23.41 7.32 -13.21
C GLN A 151 -24.79 7.87 -12.89
N ASP A 152 -25.40 8.63 -13.79
CA ASP A 152 -26.79 9.10 -13.67
C ASP A 152 -27.07 9.79 -12.32
N SER A 153 -26.12 10.62 -11.86
CA SER A 153 -26.15 11.31 -10.56
C SER A 153 -26.20 10.40 -9.32
N GLN A 154 -25.87 9.12 -9.50
CA GLN A 154 -25.75 8.11 -8.45
C GLN A 154 -24.30 7.63 -8.36
N LEU A 155 -23.89 7.23 -7.17
CA LEU A 155 -22.57 6.68 -6.93
C LEU A 155 -22.68 5.16 -6.74
N ARG A 156 -22.26 4.40 -7.75
CA ARG A 156 -22.16 2.94 -7.63
C ARG A 156 -20.93 2.59 -6.80
N TYR A 157 -21.16 1.85 -5.72
CA TYR A 157 -20.15 1.37 -4.78
C TYR A 157 -19.86 -0.10 -5.04
N TYR A 158 -18.58 -0.48 -5.03
CA TYR A 158 -18.17 -1.85 -5.33
C TYR A 158 -16.90 -2.28 -4.60
N ILE A 159 -16.93 -3.49 -4.02
CA ILE A 159 -15.77 -4.23 -3.54
C ILE A 159 -15.76 -5.61 -4.22
N ASP A 160 -14.59 -6.07 -4.67
CA ASP A 160 -14.42 -7.37 -5.32
C ASP A 160 -14.43 -8.55 -4.35
N SER A 161 -13.76 -8.41 -3.20
CA SER A 161 -13.63 -9.47 -2.19
C SER A 161 -13.57 -8.89 -0.77
N PRO A 162 -14.57 -9.17 0.09
CA PRO A 162 -15.83 -9.84 -0.24
C PRO A 162 -16.60 -9.07 -1.31
N LYS A 163 -17.49 -9.76 -2.03
CA LYS A 163 -18.28 -9.12 -3.08
C LYS A 163 -19.36 -8.26 -2.43
N VAL A 164 -19.21 -6.95 -2.59
CA VAL A 164 -20.09 -5.95 -1.98
C VAL A 164 -20.50 -4.94 -3.03
N ARG A 165 -21.78 -4.57 -3.06
CA ARG A 165 -22.34 -3.65 -4.05
C ARG A 165 -23.32 -2.69 -3.41
N GLY A 166 -23.38 -1.47 -3.92
CA GLY A 166 -24.41 -0.53 -3.51
C GLY A 166 -24.61 0.58 -4.51
N THR A 167 -25.73 1.28 -4.36
CA THR A 167 -26.01 2.49 -5.12
C THR A 167 -26.35 3.60 -4.14
N LEU A 168 -25.46 4.59 -4.06
CA LEU A 168 -25.57 5.69 -3.12
C LEU A 168 -26.20 6.89 -3.82
N GLN A 169 -27.16 7.51 -3.14
CA GLN A 169 -27.80 8.75 -3.54
C GLN A 169 -27.08 9.92 -2.89
N ARG A 170 -27.02 11.03 -3.61
CA ARG A 170 -26.53 12.29 -3.06
C ARG A 170 -27.52 12.81 -2.01
N SER A 171 -27.01 13.21 -0.85
CA SER A 171 -27.80 13.84 0.22
C SER A 171 -27.90 15.36 0.07
#